data_AF-A0A966PH97-F1
#
_entry.id   AF-A0A966PH97-F1
#
_cell.length_a   1.000
_cell.length_b   1.000
_cell.length_c   1.000
_cell.angle_alpha   90.00
_cell.angle_beta   90.00
_cell.angle_gamma   90.00
#
_symmetry.space_group_name_H-M   'P 1'
#
loop_
_entity.id
_entity.type
_entity.pdbx_description
1 polymer ?
#
loop_
_entity_poly.entity_id
_entity_poly.type
_entity_poly.pdbx_seq_one_letter_code
_entity_poly.pdbx_strand_id
1 'polypeptide(L)'
;MPKNPKSNKRNSRATHRQSSGGSKRRNPNSPKHINVASRSNRYSSSNRPAQKEHGLGGEQIEGRQAVRELLLGQRRRIREIWIASDIEASPVIEDILDLARDQRVQV
;
A
#
# COMPACT_ATOMS: atom_id res chain seq x y z
N MET A 1 -83.63 -5.12 29.68
CA MET A 1 -82.26 -5.66 29.64
C MET A 1 -81.29 -4.50 29.48
N PRO A 2 -80.34 -4.28 30.41
CA PRO A 2 -79.02 -3.89 29.93
C PRO A 2 -77.88 -4.57 30.69
N LYS A 3 -76.79 -4.86 29.99
CA LYS A 3 -75.48 -5.10 30.59
C LYS A 3 -74.40 -4.37 29.78
N ASN A 4 -73.64 -3.53 30.49
CA ASN A 4 -72.27 -3.09 30.20
C ASN A 4 -71.37 -4.27 29.76
N PRO A 5 -70.19 -4.10 29.10
CA PRO A 5 -69.10 -3.28 29.64
C PRO A 5 -68.03 -2.71 28.67
N LYS A 6 -66.99 -2.19 29.32
CA LYS A 6 -65.89 -1.28 28.98
C LYS A 6 -64.78 -1.80 28.03
N SER A 7 -64.08 -0.80 27.47
CA SER A 7 -62.62 -0.66 27.25
C SER A 7 -61.86 -1.63 26.34
N ASN A 8 -61.28 -1.10 25.24
CA ASN A 8 -59.81 -0.98 25.05
C ASN A 8 -59.47 -0.25 23.74
N LYS A 9 -58.91 0.97 23.81
CA LYS A 9 -58.51 1.75 22.62
C LYS A 9 -57.09 1.35 22.21
N ARG A 10 -56.98 0.43 21.24
CA ARG A 10 -55.71 -0.04 20.68
C ARG A 10 -55.26 0.83 19.50
N ASN A 11 -53.94 1.07 19.48
CA ASN A 11 -53.08 1.41 18.35
C ASN A 11 -53.47 2.59 17.43
N SER A 12 -52.94 3.77 17.74
CA SER A 12 -52.58 4.76 16.74
C SER A 12 -51.14 4.54 16.28
N ARG A 13 -50.98 4.04 15.04
CA ARG A 13 -49.75 4.18 14.25
C ARG A 13 -49.39 5.67 14.19
N ALA A 14 -48.18 6.03 14.61
CA ALA A 14 -47.62 7.35 14.36
C ALA A 14 -46.28 7.20 13.64
N THR A 15 -46.34 7.45 12.33
CA THR A 15 -45.19 7.77 11.48
C THR A 15 -44.57 9.09 11.95
N HIS A 16 -43.37 9.04 12.54
CA HIS A 16 -42.61 10.25 12.88
C HIS A 16 -41.75 10.66 11.67
N ARG A 17 -42.22 11.70 10.96
CA ARG A 17 -41.40 12.49 10.05
C ARG A 17 -40.87 13.71 10.82
N GLN A 18 -39.55 13.77 10.92
CA GLN A 18 -38.68 14.95 10.92
C GLN A 18 -38.90 15.99 12.04
N SER A 19 -37.92 16.14 12.94
CA SER A 19 -36.95 17.24 12.82
C SER A 19 -35.89 17.18 13.94
N SER A 20 -34.67 17.56 13.56
CA SER A 20 -33.61 18.20 14.34
C SER A 20 -33.54 18.00 15.87
N GLY A 21 -32.42 17.46 16.33
CA GLY A 21 -31.97 17.75 17.70
C GLY A 21 -30.97 16.75 18.25
N GLY A 22 -29.68 17.09 18.20
CA GLY A 22 -28.69 16.50 19.09
C GLY A 22 -27.42 16.01 18.42
N SER A 23 -26.52 16.94 18.12
CA SER A 23 -25.08 16.65 18.16
C SER A 23 -24.74 16.21 19.59
N LYS A 24 -24.90 14.91 19.86
CA LYS A 24 -24.48 14.30 21.11
C LYS A 24 -22.95 14.30 21.09
N ARG A 25 -22.37 15.29 21.78
CA ARG A 25 -20.94 15.51 22.02
C ARG A 25 -20.27 14.15 22.16
N ARG A 26 -19.54 13.71 21.12
CA ARG A 26 -18.86 12.42 21.13
C ARG A 26 -17.69 12.54 22.09
N ASN A 27 -17.75 11.79 23.18
CA ASN A 27 -16.68 11.70 24.15
C ASN A 27 -15.39 11.24 23.41
N PRO A 28 -14.29 12.02 23.45
CA PRO A 28 -13.07 11.69 22.72
C PRO A 28 -12.38 10.42 23.26
N ASN A 29 -12.80 9.92 24.43
CA ASN A 29 -12.28 8.70 25.05
C ASN A 29 -13.17 7.46 24.81
N SER A 30 -13.98 7.44 23.75
CA SER A 30 -14.74 6.23 23.38
C SER A 30 -13.89 5.30 22.50
N PRO A 31 -13.83 3.98 22.78
CA PRO A 31 -13.12 3.04 21.93
C PRO A 31 -13.62 3.14 20.49
N LYS A 32 -12.72 3.40 19.55
CA LYS A 32 -13.06 3.46 18.12
C LYS A 32 -13.58 2.10 17.69
N HIS A 33 -14.89 1.98 17.46
CA HIS A 33 -15.45 0.83 16.76
C HIS A 33 -14.82 0.76 15.36
N ILE A 34 -13.88 -0.17 15.16
CA ILE A 34 -13.29 -0.46 13.86
C ILE A 34 -14.42 -1.07 13.02
N ASN A 35 -15.04 -0.26 12.16
CA ASN A 35 -15.99 -0.75 11.17
C ASN A 35 -15.23 -1.64 10.17
N VAL A 36 -15.23 -2.95 10.42
CA VAL A 36 -14.59 -3.96 9.57
C VAL A 36 -15.20 -3.98 8.16
N ALA A 37 -16.45 -3.51 8.02
CA ALA A 37 -17.15 -3.37 6.75
C ALA A 37 -16.51 -2.36 5.77
N SER A 38 -15.66 -1.43 6.24
CA SER A 38 -14.94 -0.50 5.36
C SER A 38 -13.61 -1.06 4.83
N ARG A 39 -13.22 -2.28 5.23
CA ARG A 39 -11.94 -2.89 4.79
C ARG A 39 -12.00 -3.51 3.40
N SER A 40 -13.19 -3.71 2.83
CA SER A 40 -13.37 -4.38 1.54
C SER A 40 -13.12 -3.51 0.31
N ASN A 41 -12.90 -2.19 0.44
CA ASN A 41 -12.63 -1.32 -0.72
C ASN A 41 -11.17 -0.85 -0.85
N ARG A 42 -10.22 -1.49 -0.16
CA ARG A 42 -8.78 -1.19 -0.32
C ARG A 42 -8.14 -1.81 -1.56
N TYR A 43 -8.91 -2.45 -2.44
CA TYR A 43 -8.43 -2.99 -3.71
C TYR A 43 -8.49 -1.98 -4.87
N SER A 44 -9.14 -0.82 -4.69
CA SER A 44 -9.26 0.22 -5.74
C SER A 44 -8.18 1.32 -5.66
N SER A 45 -7.13 1.15 -4.86
CA SER A 45 -6.03 2.12 -4.73
C SER A 45 -4.67 1.45 -4.83
N SER A 46 -4.54 0.44 -5.68
CA SER A 46 -3.28 -0.27 -5.95
C SER A 46 -2.56 0.25 -7.21
N ASN A 47 -3.09 1.27 -7.90
CA ASN A 47 -2.49 1.82 -9.11
C ASN A 47 -1.79 3.18 -8.94
N ARG A 48 -1.45 3.56 -7.70
CA ARG A 48 -0.59 4.72 -7.49
C ARG A 48 0.84 4.19 -7.41
N PRO A 49 1.72 4.46 -8.40
CA PRO A 49 3.12 4.08 -8.28
C PRO A 49 3.62 4.71 -6.99
N ALA A 50 4.08 3.88 -6.05
CA ALA A 50 4.75 4.36 -4.87
C ALA A 50 5.91 5.20 -5.37
N GLN A 51 5.78 6.53 -5.21
CA GLN A 51 6.87 7.45 -5.45
C GLN A 51 7.97 6.97 -4.52
N LYS A 52 8.95 6.26 -5.09
CA LYS A 52 10.13 5.82 -4.35
C LYS A 52 10.79 7.11 -3.93
N GLU A 53 10.61 7.48 -2.67
CA GLU A 53 11.46 8.48 -2.07
C GLU A 53 12.88 7.95 -2.24
N HIS A 54 13.64 8.59 -3.12
CA HIS A 54 15.04 8.29 -3.32
C HIS A 54 15.72 8.53 -1.98
N GLY A 55 15.96 7.42 -1.26
CA GLY A 55 16.73 7.42 -0.03
C GLY A 55 18.15 7.93 -0.26
N LEU A 56 18.83 8.20 0.84
CA LEU A 56 20.05 9.00 1.05
C LEU A 56 21.34 8.60 0.27
N GLY A 57 21.24 8.22 -1.00
CA GLY A 57 22.37 7.81 -1.83
C GLY A 57 22.78 6.36 -1.58
N GLY A 58 23.34 5.72 -2.62
CA GLY A 58 23.74 4.32 -2.62
C GLY A 58 22.87 3.39 -3.46
N GLU A 59 21.85 3.91 -4.16
CA GLU A 59 21.13 3.16 -5.20
C GLU A 59 22.04 2.83 -6.39
N GLN A 60 22.96 3.73 -6.70
CA GLN A 60 23.98 3.55 -7.74
C GLN A 60 25.30 3.10 -7.13
N ILE A 61 25.95 2.14 -7.81
CA ILE A 61 27.33 1.73 -7.54
C ILE A 61 28.12 1.96 -8.82
N GLU A 62 29.25 2.63 -8.70
CA GLU A 62 30.13 2.95 -9.81
C GLU A 62 31.49 2.26 -9.66
N GLY A 63 32.17 2.06 -10.79
CA GLY A 63 33.48 1.41 -10.86
C GLY A 63 33.41 -0.09 -11.11
N ARG A 64 34.33 -0.58 -11.94
CA ARG A 64 34.34 -1.97 -12.44
C ARG A 64 34.42 -2.98 -11.30
N GLN A 65 35.34 -2.77 -10.34
CA GLN A 65 35.50 -3.69 -9.22
C GLN A 65 34.30 -3.68 -8.28
N ALA A 66 33.79 -2.50 -7.93
CA ALA A 66 32.64 -2.42 -7.03
C ALA A 66 31.40 -3.10 -7.63
N VAL A 67 31.18 -2.96 -8.93
CA VAL A 67 30.08 -3.64 -9.64
C VAL A 67 30.30 -5.16 -9.71
N ARG A 68 31.53 -5.63 -9.97
CA ARG A 68 31.88 -7.06 -9.95
C ARG A 68 31.65 -7.66 -8.56
N GLU A 69 32.11 -7.01 -7.50
CA GLU A 69 31.91 -7.48 -6.13
C GLU A 69 30.44 -7.43 -5.70
N LEU A 70 29.67 -6.45 -6.17
CA LEU A 70 28.22 -6.39 -5.98
C LEU A 70 27.54 -7.64 -6.57
N LEU A 71 27.90 -8.00 -7.81
CA LEU A 71 27.39 -9.17 -8.51
C LEU A 71 27.83 -10.48 -7.83
N LEU A 72 29.10 -10.60 -7.44
CA LEU A 72 29.61 -11.77 -6.72
C LEU A 72 28.94 -11.96 -5.36
N GLY A 73 28.70 -10.86 -4.64
CA GLY A 73 28.12 -10.90 -3.31
C GLY A 73 26.65 -11.32 -3.27
N GLN A 74 25.88 -11.02 -4.32
CA GLN A 74 24.44 -11.34 -4.46
C GLN A 74 23.58 -10.93 -3.25
N ARG A 75 24.00 -9.91 -2.48
CA ARG A 75 23.31 -9.44 -1.27
C ARG A 75 22.32 -8.30 -1.54
N ARG A 76 22.37 -7.71 -2.73
CA ARG A 76 21.55 -6.56 -3.12
C ARG A 76 20.89 -6.84 -4.46
N ARG A 77 19.65 -6.38 -4.65
CA ARG A 77 18.94 -6.51 -5.92
C ARG A 77 19.47 -5.46 -6.89
N ILE A 78 19.95 -5.90 -8.05
CA ILE A 78 20.44 -5.05 -9.13
C ILE A 78 19.33 -4.89 -10.16
N ARG A 79 19.12 -3.68 -10.66
CA ARG A 79 18.06 -3.39 -11.64
C ARG A 79 18.61 -3.42 -13.07
N GLU A 80 19.70 -2.72 -13.28
CA GLU A 80 20.38 -2.55 -14.56
C GLU A 80 21.84 -2.19 -14.31
N ILE A 81 22.68 -2.45 -15.30
CA ILE A 81 24.10 -2.08 -15.33
C ILE A 81 24.31 -1.26 -16.59
N TRP A 82 25.01 -0.14 -16.51
CA TRP A 82 25.29 0.68 -17.68
C TRP A 82 26.77 0.58 -18.02
N ILE A 83 27.09 0.30 -19.29
CA ILE A 83 28.47 0.21 -19.78
C ILE A 83 28.64 1.22 -20.92
N ALA A 84 29.68 2.05 -20.81
CA ALA A 84 30.02 3.01 -21.86
C ALA A 84 30.44 2.28 -23.13
N SER A 85 30.01 2.77 -24.30
CA SER A 85 30.26 2.11 -25.59
C SER A 85 31.73 2.13 -26.03
N ASP A 86 32.51 3.08 -25.50
CA ASP A 86 33.91 3.32 -25.83
C ASP A 86 34.88 2.81 -24.75
N ILE A 87 34.42 1.92 -23.86
CA ILE A 87 35.25 1.38 -22.79
C ILE A 87 36.28 0.38 -23.34
N GLU A 88 37.53 0.49 -22.87
CA GLU A 88 38.57 -0.50 -23.18
C GLU A 88 38.20 -1.88 -22.63
N ALA A 89 38.38 -2.91 -23.45
CA ALA A 89 38.20 -4.29 -23.05
C ALA A 89 39.11 -4.63 -21.86
N SER A 90 38.54 -5.28 -20.84
CA SER A 90 39.32 -5.79 -19.71
C SER A 90 38.67 -7.06 -19.14
N PRO A 91 39.47 -7.96 -18.54
CA PRO A 91 38.94 -9.19 -17.93
C PRO A 91 37.85 -8.92 -16.88
N VAL A 92 37.94 -7.79 -16.17
CA VAL A 92 36.92 -7.39 -15.18
C VAL A 92 35.58 -7.07 -15.84
N ILE A 93 35.58 -6.50 -17.05
CA ILE A 93 34.35 -6.20 -17.79
C ILE A 93 33.73 -7.50 -18.34
N GLU A 94 34.56 -8.41 -18.84
CA GLU A 94 34.12 -9.74 -19.27
C GLU A 94 33.45 -10.49 -18.12
N ASP A 95 34.07 -10.52 -16.94
CA ASP A 95 33.50 -11.11 -15.73
C ASP A 95 32.16 -10.46 -15.33
N ILE A 96 32.03 -9.13 -15.43
CA ILE A 96 30.78 -8.42 -15.15
C ILE A 96 29.68 -8.86 -16.12
N LEU A 97 29.98 -8.96 -17.41
CA LEU A 97 29.02 -9.36 -18.43
C LEU A 97 28.54 -10.80 -18.22
N ASP A 98 29.44 -11.72 -17.87
CA ASP A 98 29.09 -13.11 -17.62
C ASP A 98 28.27 -13.26 -16.34
N LEU A 99 28.67 -12.60 -15.25
CA LEU A 99 27.90 -12.57 -14.01
C LEU A 99 26.51 -11.95 -14.20
N ALA A 100 26.40 -10.89 -15.00
CA ALA A 100 25.12 -10.25 -15.30
C ALA A 100 24.20 -11.18 -16.11
N ARG A 101 24.75 -11.92 -17.10
CA ARG A 101 24.00 -12.93 -17.87
C ARG A 101 23.50 -14.06 -16.98
N ASP A 102 24.35 -14.60 -16.12
CA ASP A 102 24.01 -15.67 -15.18
C ASP A 102 22.88 -15.24 -14.23
N GLN A 103 22.91 -13.99 -13.77
CA GLN A 103 21.90 -13.42 -12.89
C GLN A 103 20.70 -12.81 -13.64
N ARG A 104 20.71 -12.82 -14.98
CA ARG A 104 19.68 -12.25 -15.87
C ARG A 104 19.41 -10.77 -15.58
N VAL A 105 20.47 -9.99 -15.36
CA VAL A 105 20.43 -8.55 -15.17
C VAL A 105 20.58 -7.84 -16.53
N GLN A 106 19.79 -6.80 -16.76
CA GLN A 106 19.91 -5.96 -17.96
C GLN A 106 21.22 -5.18 -17.94
N VAL A 107 21.95 -5.22 -19.05
CA VAL A 107 23.15 -4.41 -19.32
C VAL A 107 22.91 -3.49 -20.51
#